data_AF-A0A448NPN6-F1
#
_entry.id   AF-A0A448NPN6-F1
#
_cell.length_a   1.000
_cell.length_b   1.000
_cell.length_c   1.000
_cell.angle_alpha   90.00
_cell.angle_beta   90.00
_cell.angle_gamma   90.00
#
_symmetry.space_group_name_H-M   'P 1'
#
loop_
_entity.id
_entity.type
_entity.pdbx_description
1 polymer ?
#
loop_
_entity_poly.entity_id
_entity_poly.type
_entity_poly.pdbx_seq_one_letter_code
_entity_poly.pdbx_strand_id
1 'polypeptide(L)'
;MQKLFNIDYGTYDAETMFDYAVLDLDAWLWQTFGNYDSLTKQLTTNDKELREMGIQPETSLITLQDKLVYFLDLSALEQRSKTHLYQAFSEGGYYGYDERPFAKYLKNKDYPLSFFADEKTNFDPTFRQGQQQWAATDMEHFMLIIGDTDPWGICCPIPFPKDKDNLKLVLKNSSHSTKLKDFDSATREAALQKLKSWLKSE
;
A
#
# COMPACT_ATOMS: atom_id res chain seq x y z
N MET A 1 20.47 -12.83 19.10
CA MET A 1 19.63 -12.06 18.16
C MET A 1 19.25 -10.77 18.86
N GLN A 2 19.65 -9.62 18.35
CA GLN A 2 19.18 -8.34 18.89
C GLN A 2 17.68 -8.24 18.61
N LYS A 3 16.87 -8.27 19.66
CA LYS A 3 15.42 -8.07 19.55
C LYS A 3 15.17 -6.57 19.60
N LEU A 4 14.66 -5.99 18.52
CA LEU A 4 14.08 -4.66 18.58
C LEU A 4 12.67 -4.81 19.16
N PHE A 5 12.42 -4.21 20.33
CA PHE A 5 11.13 -4.27 21.06
C PHE A 5 10.66 -5.65 21.53
N ASN A 6 11.57 -6.61 21.73
CA ASN A 6 11.19 -8.01 22.03
C ASN A 6 10.34 -8.70 20.94
N ILE A 7 10.24 -8.11 19.75
CA ILE A 7 9.55 -8.70 18.61
C ILE A 7 10.48 -9.74 17.98
N ASP A 8 9.93 -10.93 17.69
CA ASP A 8 10.59 -11.98 16.93
C ASP A 8 10.36 -11.72 15.44
N TYR A 9 11.41 -11.27 14.74
CA TYR A 9 11.39 -11.01 13.30
C TYR A 9 11.77 -12.27 12.48
N GLY A 10 11.73 -13.45 13.10
CA GLY A 10 12.12 -14.71 12.48
C GLY A 10 13.61 -14.76 12.18
N THR A 11 13.97 -14.91 10.91
CA THR A 11 15.37 -15.10 10.48
C THR A 11 16.17 -13.80 10.32
N TYR A 12 15.52 -12.63 10.40
CA TYR A 12 16.15 -11.33 10.12
C TYR A 12 16.48 -10.56 11.40
N ASP A 13 17.57 -9.80 11.37
CA ASP A 13 17.94 -8.93 12.48
C ASP A 13 17.29 -7.55 12.42
N ALA A 14 17.33 -6.84 13.55
CA ALA A 14 16.71 -5.54 13.73
C ALA A 14 17.10 -4.48 12.68
N GLU A 15 18.37 -4.49 12.23
CA GLU A 15 18.87 -3.54 11.24
C GLU A 15 18.31 -3.83 9.85
N THR A 16 18.23 -5.12 9.46
CA THR A 16 17.58 -5.52 8.20
C THR A 16 16.10 -5.14 8.20
N MET A 17 15.41 -5.30 9.33
CA MET A 17 14.02 -4.87 9.45
C MET A 17 13.89 -3.35 9.35
N PHE A 18 14.79 -2.60 9.99
CA PHE A 18 14.79 -1.14 9.86
C PHE A 18 14.94 -0.69 8.40
N ASP A 19 15.83 -1.35 7.64
CA ASP A 19 15.98 -1.07 6.21
C ASP A 19 14.68 -1.31 5.42
N TYR A 20 13.97 -2.43 5.67
CA TYR A 20 12.65 -2.66 5.05
C TYR A 20 11.65 -1.56 5.43
N ALA A 21 11.61 -1.11 6.69
CA ALA A 21 10.73 0.00 7.09
C ALA A 21 11.07 1.31 6.37
N VAL A 22 12.35 1.58 6.09
CA VAL A 22 12.77 2.76 5.32
C VAL A 22 12.36 2.63 3.86
N LEU A 23 12.58 1.46 3.26
CA LEU A 23 12.29 1.21 1.84
C LEU A 23 10.78 1.17 1.54
N ASP A 24 9.96 0.72 2.48
CA ASP A 24 8.50 0.61 2.33
C ASP A 24 7.75 1.91 2.73
N LEU A 25 8.46 2.87 3.33
CA LEU A 25 7.88 4.08 3.90
C LEU A 25 7.11 4.92 2.88
N ASP A 26 7.61 5.01 1.64
CA ASP A 26 7.01 5.85 0.62
C ASP A 26 5.62 5.35 0.21
N ALA A 27 5.49 4.06 -0.02
CA ALA A 27 4.23 3.44 -0.37
C ALA A 27 3.23 3.53 0.78
N TRP A 28 3.66 3.31 2.03
CA TRP A 28 2.80 3.49 3.20
C TRP A 28 2.34 4.92 3.40
N LEU A 29 3.26 5.87 3.27
CA LEU A 29 2.96 7.30 3.32
C LEU A 29 1.81 7.63 2.38
N TRP A 30 1.90 7.16 1.15
CA TRP A 30 0.93 7.45 0.10
C TRP A 30 -0.35 6.62 0.18
N GLN A 31 -0.26 5.36 0.58
CA GLN A 31 -1.39 4.44 0.74
C GLN A 31 -2.31 4.87 1.88
N THR A 32 -1.75 5.28 3.02
CA THR A 32 -2.54 5.50 4.25
C THR A 32 -2.71 6.98 4.55
N PHE A 33 -1.63 7.76 4.52
CA PHE A 33 -1.60 9.09 5.14
C PHE A 33 -1.77 10.24 4.16
N GLY A 34 -1.30 10.07 2.92
CA GLY A 34 -1.33 11.07 1.84
C GLY A 34 -0.44 12.30 2.08
N ASN A 35 0.15 12.48 3.27
CA ASN A 35 1.08 13.56 3.58
C ASN A 35 1.90 13.29 4.86
N TYR A 36 2.99 14.05 5.02
CA TYR A 36 3.95 13.90 6.12
C TYR A 36 3.40 14.29 7.50
N ASP A 37 2.50 15.26 7.58
CA ASP A 37 1.91 15.69 8.86
C ASP A 37 1.02 14.60 9.44
N SER A 38 0.19 13.98 8.60
CA SER A 38 -0.62 12.80 8.94
C SER A 38 0.26 11.64 9.41
N LEU A 39 1.35 11.35 8.70
CA LEU A 39 2.33 10.33 9.07
C LEU A 39 2.92 10.59 10.47
N THR A 40 3.43 11.80 10.69
CA THR A 40 4.09 12.20 11.94
C THR A 40 3.12 12.13 13.13
N LYS A 41 1.88 12.56 12.91
CA LYS A 41 0.81 12.45 13.92
C LYS A 41 0.55 10.99 14.28
N GLN A 42 0.44 10.11 13.29
CA GLN A 42 0.21 8.68 13.56
C GLN A 42 1.38 8.04 14.32
N LEU A 43 2.63 8.33 13.92
CA LEU A 43 3.81 7.83 14.65
C LEU A 43 3.81 8.22 16.11
N THR A 44 3.39 9.46 16.40
CA THR A 44 3.32 9.95 17.77
C THR A 44 2.25 9.22 18.56
N THR A 45 1.10 8.92 17.95
CA THR A 45 0.03 8.14 18.57
C THR A 45 0.47 6.69 18.83
N ASN A 46 1.03 6.00 17.85
CA ASN A 46 1.47 4.60 17.99
C ASN A 46 2.56 4.45 19.08
N ASP A 47 3.55 5.34 19.11
CA ASP A 47 4.60 5.34 20.14
C ASP A 47 4.01 5.54 21.55
N LYS A 48 2.98 6.39 21.68
CA LYS A 48 2.28 6.57 22.95
C LYS A 48 1.56 5.28 23.38
N GLU A 49 0.81 4.66 22.48
CA GLU A 49 0.05 3.42 22.76
C GLU A 49 0.99 2.26 23.15
N LEU A 50 2.10 2.08 22.42
CA LEU A 50 3.09 1.05 22.73
C LEU A 50 3.72 1.26 24.12
N ARG A 51 4.03 2.51 24.49
CA ARG A 51 4.54 2.86 25.82
C ARG A 51 3.52 2.57 26.92
N GLU A 52 2.23 2.85 26.67
CA GLU A 52 1.13 2.52 27.58
C GLU A 52 0.97 1.00 27.76
N MET A 53 1.28 0.20 26.73
CA MET A 53 1.34 -1.26 26.80
C MET A 53 2.60 -1.82 27.49
N GLY A 54 3.51 -0.96 27.96
CA GLY A 54 4.76 -1.36 28.61
C GLY A 54 5.86 -1.77 27.64
N ILE A 55 5.70 -1.55 26.34
CA ILE A 55 6.73 -1.77 25.33
C ILE A 55 7.65 -0.54 25.34
N GLN A 56 8.83 -0.70 25.93
CA GLN A 56 9.85 0.35 26.06
C GLN A 56 11.08 -0.09 25.26
N PRO A 57 11.51 0.65 24.22
CA PRO A 57 12.79 0.37 23.59
C PRO A 57 13.95 0.59 24.55
N GLU A 58 14.90 -0.34 24.58
CA GLU A 58 16.14 -0.23 25.38
C GLU A 58 17.13 0.80 24.82
N THR A 59 16.98 1.19 23.56
CA THR A 59 17.84 2.16 22.88
C THR A 59 17.12 3.48 22.67
N SER A 60 17.92 4.52 22.43
CA SER A 60 17.57 5.94 22.26
C SER A 60 16.66 6.24 21.06
N LEU A 61 15.54 5.54 20.91
CA LEU A 61 14.54 5.75 19.87
C LEU A 61 13.69 6.98 20.22
N ILE A 62 14.31 8.15 20.13
CA ILE A 62 13.73 9.45 20.50
C ILE A 62 13.27 10.19 19.24
N THR A 63 13.86 9.90 18.08
CA THR A 63 13.59 10.64 16.84
C THR A 63 12.44 10.02 16.04
N LEU A 64 11.90 10.77 15.07
CA LEU A 64 10.84 10.26 14.19
C LEU A 64 11.33 9.09 13.33
N GLN A 65 12.60 9.12 12.93
CA GLN A 65 13.28 8.10 12.14
C GLN A 65 13.32 6.76 12.89
N ASP A 66 13.63 6.83 14.18
CA ASP A 66 13.66 5.65 15.05
C ASP A 66 12.29 4.97 15.20
N LYS A 67 11.20 5.73 14.99
CA LYS A 67 9.82 5.24 15.07
C LYS A 67 9.34 4.60 13.77
N LEU A 68 10.09 4.70 12.68
CA LEU A 68 9.71 4.12 11.37
C LEU A 68 9.57 2.60 11.42
N VAL A 69 10.33 1.94 12.28
CA VAL A 69 10.19 0.49 12.48
C VAL A 69 8.84 0.09 13.10
N TYR A 70 8.11 1.01 13.74
CA TYR A 70 6.71 0.76 14.15
C TYR A 70 5.73 0.78 12.97
N PHE A 71 6.15 1.29 11.81
CA PHE A 71 5.36 1.24 10.58
C PHE A 71 5.58 -0.01 9.75
N LEU A 72 6.61 -0.80 10.06
CA LEU A 72 6.70 -2.13 9.50
C LEU A 72 5.43 -2.85 9.91
N ASP A 73 4.54 -3.00 8.94
CA ASP A 73 3.20 -3.44 9.19
C ASP A 73 3.29 -4.86 9.73
N LEU A 74 3.14 -5.00 11.04
CA LEU A 74 3.06 -6.31 11.66
C LEU A 74 1.86 -7.08 11.10
N SER A 75 0.88 -6.38 10.50
CA SER A 75 -0.20 -6.97 9.71
C SER A 75 0.27 -7.47 8.34
N ALA A 76 1.32 -6.92 7.71
CA ALA A 76 1.98 -7.53 6.56
C ALA A 76 2.66 -8.86 6.93
N LEU A 77 3.04 -9.02 8.20
CA LEU A 77 3.49 -10.30 8.77
C LEU A 77 2.33 -11.21 9.20
N GLU A 78 1.09 -10.72 9.26
CA GLU A 78 -0.10 -11.54 9.48
C GLU A 78 -0.41 -12.40 8.24
N GLN A 79 -0.89 -13.62 8.50
CA GLN A 79 -1.12 -14.62 7.45
C GLN A 79 -2.02 -14.14 6.30
N ARG A 80 -2.99 -13.24 6.57
CA ARG A 80 -3.90 -12.71 5.54
C ARG A 80 -3.18 -11.83 4.53
N SER A 81 -2.26 -10.99 4.99
CA SER A 81 -1.49 -10.12 4.12
C SER A 81 -0.49 -10.92 3.29
N LYS A 82 0.09 -12.00 3.84
CA LYS A 82 0.97 -12.90 3.08
C LYS A 82 0.33 -13.43 1.80
N THR A 83 -0.93 -13.86 1.84
CA THR A 83 -1.63 -14.36 0.64
C THR A 83 -1.87 -13.28 -0.42
N HIS A 84 -2.23 -12.07 0.01
CA HIS A 84 -2.37 -10.93 -0.90
C HIS A 84 -1.02 -10.55 -1.53
N LEU A 85 0.03 -10.46 -0.71
CA LEU A 85 1.37 -10.08 -1.13
C LEU A 85 2.00 -11.15 -2.03
N TYR A 86 1.76 -12.44 -1.77
CA TYR A 86 2.13 -13.50 -2.70
C TYR A 86 1.56 -13.24 -4.09
N GLN A 87 0.25 -13.02 -4.19
CA GLN A 87 -0.41 -12.73 -5.48
C GLN A 87 0.11 -11.43 -6.11
N ALA A 88 0.31 -10.38 -5.31
CA ALA A 88 0.85 -9.12 -5.81
C ALA A 88 2.26 -9.32 -6.41
N PHE A 89 3.12 -10.09 -5.76
CA PHE A 89 4.50 -10.32 -6.23
C PHE A 89 4.60 -11.37 -7.35
N SER A 90 3.68 -12.34 -7.41
CA SER A 90 3.68 -13.38 -8.43
C SER A 90 2.92 -12.99 -9.70
N GLU A 91 1.86 -12.19 -9.61
CA GLU A 91 0.92 -11.98 -10.73
C GLU A 91 0.46 -10.53 -10.90
N GLY A 92 0.17 -9.83 -9.80
CA GLY A 92 -0.50 -8.52 -9.83
C GLY A 92 0.42 -7.34 -10.11
N GLY A 93 1.69 -7.47 -9.76
CA GLY A 93 2.65 -6.38 -9.65
C GLY A 93 2.57 -5.66 -8.30
N TYR A 94 3.72 -5.17 -7.86
CA TYR A 94 3.88 -4.37 -6.64
C TYR A 94 4.88 -3.24 -6.92
N TYR A 95 4.88 -2.22 -6.08
CA TYR A 95 5.89 -1.17 -6.19
C TYR A 95 7.27 -1.77 -5.83
N GLY A 96 8.28 -1.50 -6.66
CA GLY A 96 9.65 -1.87 -6.34
C GLY A 96 10.29 -0.85 -5.42
N TYR A 97 11.29 -1.26 -4.66
CA TYR A 97 12.09 -0.34 -3.87
C TYR A 97 13.05 0.47 -4.73
N ASP A 98 13.07 1.79 -4.55
CA ASP A 98 14.17 2.61 -5.06
C ASP A 98 15.29 2.66 -4.01
N GLU A 99 16.17 1.67 -4.05
CA GLU A 99 17.28 1.53 -3.09
C GLU A 99 18.41 2.57 -3.31
N ARG A 100 18.45 3.23 -4.49
CA ARG A 100 19.57 4.10 -4.91
C ARG A 100 19.87 5.25 -3.94
N PRO A 101 18.88 5.96 -3.35
CA PRO A 101 19.15 7.04 -2.40
C PRO A 101 19.79 6.55 -1.10
N PHE A 102 19.59 5.28 -0.75
CA PHE A 102 19.96 4.70 0.55
C PHE A 102 21.09 3.69 0.45
N ALA A 103 21.59 3.34 -0.74
CA ALA A 103 22.53 2.25 -0.99
C ALA A 103 23.79 2.21 -0.09
N LYS A 104 24.28 3.36 0.40
CA LYS A 104 25.43 3.41 1.34
C LYS A 104 25.08 3.16 2.81
N TYR A 105 23.79 3.19 3.13
CA TYR A 105 23.23 3.05 4.47
C TYR A 105 22.54 1.70 4.68
N LEU A 106 22.08 1.07 3.58
CA LEU A 106 21.47 -0.26 3.62
C LEU A 106 22.49 -1.32 4.05
N LYS A 107 22.08 -2.21 4.95
CA LYS A 107 22.90 -3.31 5.43
C LYS A 107 23.15 -4.37 4.36
N ASN A 108 22.12 -4.68 3.57
CA ASN A 108 22.14 -5.73 2.56
C ASN A 108 22.25 -5.14 1.16
N LYS A 109 22.68 -5.98 0.21
CA LYS A 109 22.76 -5.60 -1.21
C LYS A 109 21.41 -5.61 -1.92
N ASP A 110 20.49 -6.43 -1.43
CA ASP A 110 19.18 -6.68 -2.04
C ASP A 110 18.12 -6.89 -0.94
N TYR A 111 16.89 -6.45 -1.21
CA TYR A 111 15.72 -6.57 -0.32
C TYR A 111 14.55 -7.25 -1.06
N PRO A 112 14.53 -8.58 -1.16
CA PRO A 112 13.52 -9.28 -1.95
C PRO A 112 12.12 -9.18 -1.32
N LEU A 113 11.14 -8.73 -2.11
CA LEU A 113 9.73 -8.62 -1.70
C LEU A 113 9.14 -9.94 -1.18
N SER A 114 9.67 -11.09 -1.61
CA SER A 114 9.27 -12.42 -1.09
C SER A 114 9.35 -12.53 0.43
N PHE A 115 10.11 -11.64 1.10
CA PHE A 115 10.07 -11.47 2.55
C PHE A 115 8.64 -11.36 3.09
N PHE A 116 7.78 -10.52 2.51
CA PHE A 116 6.42 -10.33 3.02
C PHE A 116 5.44 -11.43 2.62
N ALA A 117 5.77 -12.22 1.60
CA ALA A 117 4.95 -13.36 1.19
C ALA A 117 5.25 -14.63 2.00
N ASP A 118 6.40 -14.68 2.70
CA ASP A 118 6.90 -15.89 3.38
C ASP A 118 7.09 -17.10 2.43
N GLU A 119 7.19 -16.82 1.14
CA GLU A 119 7.35 -17.79 0.08
C GLU A 119 8.06 -17.13 -1.10
N LYS A 120 8.87 -17.90 -1.83
CA LYS A 120 9.51 -17.42 -3.04
C LYS A 120 8.45 -17.14 -4.11
N THR A 121 8.42 -15.92 -4.61
CA THR A 121 7.56 -15.52 -5.72
C THR A 121 8.38 -15.39 -6.99
N ASN A 122 7.88 -15.95 -8.10
CA ASN A 122 8.40 -15.66 -9.44
C ASN A 122 7.30 -14.91 -10.17
N PHE A 123 7.63 -13.74 -10.69
CA PHE A 123 6.64 -12.90 -11.36
C PHE A 123 6.28 -13.45 -12.74
N ASP A 124 4.99 -13.72 -12.95
CA ASP A 124 4.34 -14.03 -14.22
C ASP A 124 3.39 -12.89 -14.61
N PRO A 125 3.72 -12.11 -15.66
CA PRO A 125 2.89 -10.98 -16.07
C PRO A 125 1.60 -11.39 -16.80
N THR A 126 1.38 -12.68 -17.09
CA THR A 126 0.26 -13.17 -17.92
C THR A 126 -1.08 -12.73 -17.36
N PHE A 127 -1.30 -12.89 -16.05
CA PHE A 127 -2.52 -12.43 -15.38
C PHE A 127 -2.73 -10.93 -15.56
N ARG A 128 -1.67 -10.14 -15.27
CA ARG A 128 -1.73 -8.68 -15.35
C ARG A 128 -1.97 -8.17 -16.77
N GLN A 129 -1.32 -8.77 -17.76
CA GLN A 129 -1.51 -8.43 -19.17
C GLN A 129 -2.93 -8.77 -19.63
N GLY A 130 -3.46 -9.92 -19.22
CA GLY A 130 -4.85 -10.30 -19.49
C GLY A 130 -5.84 -9.33 -18.86
N GLN A 131 -5.62 -8.93 -17.60
CA GLN A 131 -6.44 -7.93 -16.92
C GLN A 131 -6.40 -6.57 -17.64
N GLN A 132 -5.21 -6.12 -18.06
CA GLN A 132 -5.05 -4.86 -18.81
C GLN A 132 -5.75 -4.92 -20.17
N GLN A 133 -5.62 -6.03 -20.89
CA GLN A 133 -6.29 -6.24 -22.17
C GLN A 133 -7.81 -6.19 -21.99
N TRP A 134 -8.35 -7.02 -21.08
CA TRP A 134 -9.78 -7.03 -20.77
C TRP A 134 -10.30 -5.66 -20.36
N ALA A 135 -9.54 -4.93 -19.52
CA ALA A 135 -9.94 -3.60 -19.11
C ALA A 135 -9.92 -2.56 -20.25
N ALA A 136 -9.07 -2.76 -21.26
CA ALA A 136 -8.98 -1.90 -22.43
C ALA A 136 -10.01 -2.25 -23.54
N THR A 137 -10.58 -3.46 -23.53
CA THR A 137 -11.49 -3.95 -24.60
C THR A 137 -12.92 -4.20 -24.12
N ASP A 138 -13.08 -4.83 -22.97
CA ASP A 138 -14.33 -5.48 -22.56
C ASP A 138 -14.95 -4.90 -21.29
N MET A 139 -14.19 -4.13 -20.50
CA MET A 139 -14.71 -3.48 -19.29
C MET A 139 -15.87 -2.53 -19.63
N GLU A 140 -17.03 -2.77 -19.01
CA GLU A 140 -18.29 -2.09 -19.27
C GLU A 140 -19.10 -2.00 -17.97
N HIS A 141 -19.74 -0.85 -17.73
CA HIS A 141 -20.47 -0.56 -16.48
C HIS A 141 -19.63 -0.67 -15.20
N PHE A 142 -18.35 -0.28 -15.25
CA PHE A 142 -17.46 -0.20 -14.08
C PHE A 142 -17.38 1.23 -13.53
N MET A 143 -17.42 1.33 -12.19
CA MET A 143 -17.09 2.55 -11.47
C MET A 143 -15.81 2.37 -10.66
N LEU A 144 -14.76 3.10 -11.04
CA LEU A 144 -13.49 3.13 -10.33
C LEU A 144 -13.40 4.37 -9.45
N ILE A 145 -13.08 4.17 -8.17
CA ILE A 145 -12.93 5.24 -7.18
C ILE A 145 -11.51 5.14 -6.64
N ILE A 146 -10.73 6.20 -6.83
CA ILE A 146 -9.28 6.18 -6.58
C ILE A 146 -8.86 7.50 -5.92
N GLY A 147 -7.97 7.43 -4.94
CA GLY A 147 -7.22 8.58 -4.45
C GLY A 147 -6.02 8.85 -5.34
N ASP A 148 -5.74 10.10 -5.71
CA ASP A 148 -4.63 10.42 -6.61
C ASP A 148 -3.24 10.12 -6.04
N THR A 149 -3.11 9.96 -4.72
CA THR A 149 -1.88 9.52 -4.07
C THR A 149 -1.87 8.03 -3.76
N ASP A 150 -2.89 7.27 -4.13
CA ASP A 150 -2.90 5.83 -3.87
C ASP A 150 -1.85 5.11 -4.74
N PRO A 151 -0.82 4.46 -4.15
CA PRO A 151 0.19 3.74 -4.93
C PRO A 151 -0.41 2.58 -5.73
N TRP A 152 -1.52 2.00 -5.27
CA TRP A 152 -2.23 0.95 -6.02
C TRP A 152 -2.96 1.49 -7.26
N GLY A 153 -3.16 2.81 -7.34
CA GLY A 153 -3.71 3.49 -8.51
C GLY A 153 -2.86 3.30 -9.77
N ILE A 154 -1.54 3.05 -9.64
CA ILE A 154 -0.65 2.75 -10.78
C ILE A 154 -0.94 1.37 -11.39
N CYS A 155 -1.40 0.45 -10.55
CA CYS A 155 -1.90 -0.86 -10.95
C CYS A 155 -3.37 -0.79 -11.40
N CYS A 156 -3.99 0.38 -11.48
CA CYS A 156 -5.32 0.48 -12.05
C CYS A 156 -5.25 0.42 -13.59
N PRO A 157 -6.13 -0.31 -14.28
CA PRO A 157 -6.16 -0.31 -15.73
C PRO A 157 -6.52 1.09 -16.27
N ILE A 158 -5.58 1.69 -17.02
CA ILE A 158 -5.74 2.99 -17.67
C ILE A 158 -5.27 2.76 -19.11
N PRO A 159 -6.17 2.48 -20.06
CA PRO A 159 -7.39 3.26 -20.27
C PRO A 159 -8.68 2.44 -20.22
N PHE A 160 -9.79 3.09 -19.87
CA PHE A 160 -11.11 2.56 -20.19
C PHE A 160 -11.29 2.46 -21.71
N PRO A 161 -12.08 1.50 -22.20
CA PRO A 161 -12.47 1.50 -23.59
C PRO A 161 -13.33 2.75 -23.86
N LYS A 162 -13.01 3.51 -24.90
CA LYS A 162 -13.65 4.81 -25.18
C LYS A 162 -15.12 4.70 -25.57
N ASP A 163 -15.51 3.53 -26.06
CA ASP A 163 -16.84 3.16 -26.55
C ASP A 163 -17.70 2.45 -25.49
N LYS A 164 -17.17 2.27 -24.28
CA LYS A 164 -17.83 1.60 -23.16
C LYS A 164 -18.22 2.60 -22.07
N ASP A 165 -19.31 2.31 -21.41
CA ASP A 165 -19.93 3.18 -20.42
C ASP A 165 -19.37 2.97 -19.00
N ASN A 166 -18.13 3.43 -18.79
CA ASN A 166 -17.42 3.35 -17.51
C ASN A 166 -17.26 4.73 -16.84
N LEU A 167 -17.07 4.76 -15.52
CA LEU A 167 -16.81 5.98 -14.75
C LEU A 167 -15.54 5.84 -13.89
N LYS A 168 -14.64 6.82 -13.96
CA LYS A 168 -13.48 6.94 -13.06
C LYS A 168 -13.59 8.24 -12.27
N LEU A 169 -13.55 8.10 -10.96
CA LEU A 169 -13.55 9.19 -10.00
C LEU A 169 -12.19 9.21 -9.31
N VAL A 170 -11.48 10.32 -9.44
CA VAL A 170 -10.18 10.54 -8.80
C VAL A 170 -10.31 11.67 -7.79
N LEU A 171 -10.09 11.37 -6.50
CA LEU A 171 -10.08 12.38 -5.45
C LEU A 171 -8.66 12.90 -5.26
N LYS A 172 -8.49 14.23 -5.30
CA LYS A 172 -7.19 14.86 -5.14
C LYS A 172 -6.71 14.85 -3.69
N ASN A 173 -5.39 14.76 -3.51
CA ASN A 173 -4.71 14.65 -2.22
C ASN A 173 -5.33 13.58 -1.31
N SER A 174 -5.65 12.41 -1.89
CA SER A 174 -6.33 11.35 -1.16
C SER A 174 -5.70 9.98 -1.37
N SER A 175 -5.84 9.15 -0.34
CA SER A 175 -5.13 7.87 -0.19
C SER A 175 -5.98 6.67 -0.61
N HIS A 176 -5.50 5.45 -0.36
CA HIS A 176 -6.22 4.20 -0.64
C HIS A 176 -7.56 4.10 0.09
N SER A 177 -7.75 4.88 1.16
CA SER A 177 -8.99 4.92 1.93
C SER A 177 -10.16 5.63 1.24
N THR A 178 -9.92 6.22 0.06
CA THR A 178 -10.91 7.00 -0.70
C THR A 178 -12.18 6.19 -0.98
N LYS A 179 -13.33 6.75 -0.60
CA LYS A 179 -14.66 6.18 -0.84
C LYS A 179 -15.54 7.21 -1.54
N LEU A 180 -16.64 6.75 -2.14
CA LEU A 180 -17.60 7.65 -2.80
C LEU A 180 -18.10 8.77 -1.87
N LYS A 181 -18.25 8.48 -0.58
CA LYS A 181 -18.71 9.46 0.42
C LYS A 181 -17.78 10.68 0.55
N ASP A 182 -16.52 10.55 0.16
CA ASP A 182 -15.49 11.58 0.34
C ASP A 182 -15.49 12.63 -0.78
N PHE A 183 -16.21 12.37 -1.88
CA PHE A 183 -16.45 13.34 -2.95
C PHE A 183 -17.53 14.36 -2.58
N ASP A 184 -17.61 15.48 -3.29
CA ASP A 184 -18.66 16.48 -3.13
C ASP A 184 -20.06 15.92 -3.48
N SER A 185 -21.12 16.63 -3.06
CA SER A 185 -22.51 16.17 -3.27
C SER A 185 -22.87 15.99 -4.74
N ALA A 186 -22.42 16.90 -5.63
CA ALA A 186 -22.74 16.82 -7.04
C ALA A 186 -22.10 15.59 -7.69
N THR A 187 -20.83 15.34 -7.40
CA THR A 187 -20.12 14.13 -7.87
C THR A 187 -20.77 12.85 -7.35
N ARG A 188 -21.15 12.82 -6.06
CA ARG A 188 -21.86 11.66 -5.48
C ARG A 188 -23.21 11.41 -6.12
N GLU A 189 -24.00 12.46 -6.33
CA GLU A 189 -25.30 12.36 -6.98
C GLU A 189 -25.18 11.88 -8.42
N ALA A 190 -24.23 12.40 -9.19
CA ALA A 190 -23.94 11.95 -10.55
C ALA A 190 -23.52 10.47 -10.58
N ALA A 191 -22.65 10.04 -9.67
CA ALA A 191 -22.23 8.65 -9.55
C ALA A 191 -23.42 7.72 -9.19
N LEU A 192 -24.27 8.12 -8.25
CA LEU A 192 -25.46 7.35 -7.89
C LEU A 192 -26.48 7.28 -9.04
N GLN A 193 -26.64 8.35 -9.80
CA GLN A 193 -27.47 8.35 -11.01
C GLN A 193 -26.90 7.39 -12.06
N LYS A 194 -25.57 7.34 -12.22
CA LYS A 194 -24.88 6.42 -13.12
C LYS A 194 -25.11 4.95 -12.75
N LEU A 195 -24.95 4.60 -11.48
CA LEU A 195 -25.25 3.26 -10.98
C LEU A 195 -26.73 2.91 -11.23
N LYS A 196 -27.65 3.85 -10.99
CA LYS A 196 -29.08 3.66 -11.25
C LYS A 196 -29.39 3.47 -12.73
N SER A 197 -28.67 4.09 -13.65
CA SER A 197 -28.88 3.86 -15.09
C SER A 197 -28.49 2.46 -15.50
N TRP A 198 -27.38 1.93 -14.97
CA TRP A 198 -26.92 0.55 -15.26
C TRP A 198 -27.86 -0.52 -14.69
N LEU A 199 -28.55 -0.23 -13.58
CA LEU A 199 -29.54 -1.15 -13.00
C LEU A 199 -30.89 -1.14 -13.73
N LYS A 200 -31.18 -0.10 -14.52
CA LYS A 200 -32.44 0.02 -15.27
C LYS A 200 -32.37 -0.58 -16.67
N SER A 201 -31.18 -0.94 -17.14
CA SER A 201 -30.92 -1.42 -18.49
C SER A 201 -31.18 -2.93 -18.68
N GLU A 202 -32.11 -3.52 -17.92
CA GLU A 202 -32.64 -4.88 -18.13
C GLU A 202 -34.12 -4.85 -18.53
#